data_AF-A0A836U2Q8-F1
#
_entry.id   AF-A0A836U2Q8-F1
#
_cell.length_a   1.000
_cell.length_b   1.000
_cell.length_c   1.000
_cell.angle_alpha   90.00
_cell.angle_beta   90.00
_cell.angle_gamma   90.00
#
_symmetry.space_group_name_H-M   'P 1'
#
loop_
_entity.id
_entity.type
_entity.pdbx_description
1 polymer ?
#
loop_
_entity_poly.entity_id
_entity_poly.type
_entity_poly.pdbx_seq_one_letter_code
_entity_poly.pdbx_strand_id
1 'polypeptide(L)'
;MSSALETILIAIEASTSKPARKHGSGYRALCPYHGGKHHNLSISDGDDRVLLRCHSNHCDPKNILESIGLKISDIYHQALTLAQSRNYKSIATDREIRSSLEVEIIILFQWLSASNKVLFPCDEEVSRERAMEAFKRVKNGCNHYLTEGIK
;
A
#
# COMPACT_ATOMS: atom_id res chain seq x y z
N MET A 1 -3.88 14.16 -24.97
CA MET A 1 -3.23 14.34 -23.66
C MET A 1 -4.35 14.36 -22.65
N SER A 2 -4.36 13.45 -21.69
CA SER A 2 -5.35 13.46 -20.61
C SER A 2 -5.12 14.65 -19.67
N SER A 3 -6.17 15.06 -18.94
CA SER A 3 -6.06 16.09 -17.89
C SER A 3 -5.13 15.65 -16.74
N ALA A 4 -5.09 14.34 -16.45
CA ALA A 4 -4.17 13.78 -15.46
C ALA A 4 -2.70 13.93 -15.89
N LEU A 5 -2.40 13.61 -17.15
CA LEU A 5 -1.05 13.77 -17.70
C LEU A 5 -0.61 15.24 -17.69
N GLU A 6 -1.51 16.16 -18.05
CA GLU A 6 -1.24 17.60 -17.98
C GLU A 6 -0.86 18.04 -16.57
N THR A 7 -1.68 17.69 -15.60
CA THR A 7 -1.49 18.05 -14.19
C THR A 7 -0.16 17.50 -13.66
N ILE A 8 0.17 16.25 -13.98
CA ILE A 8 1.43 15.62 -13.55
C ILE A 8 2.64 16.30 -14.19
N LEU A 9 2.57 16.64 -15.49
CA LEU A 9 3.67 17.35 -16.16
C LEU A 9 3.90 18.72 -15.54
N ILE A 10 2.84 19.51 -15.34
CA ILE A 10 2.92 20.83 -14.71
C ILE A 10 3.55 20.72 -13.31
N ALA A 11 3.10 19.77 -12.49
CA ALA A 11 3.63 19.57 -11.14
C ALA A 11 5.11 19.17 -11.13
N ILE A 12 5.54 18.31 -12.06
CA ILE A 12 6.95 17.91 -12.20
C ILE A 12 7.82 19.08 -12.65
N GLU A 13 7.37 19.85 -13.64
CA GLU A 13 8.12 21.02 -14.13
C GLU A 13 8.26 22.08 -13.05
N ALA A 14 7.19 22.34 -12.28
CA ALA A 14 7.21 23.25 -11.14
C ALA A 14 8.19 22.79 -10.05
N SER A 15 8.19 21.50 -9.69
CA SER A 15 9.07 20.94 -8.67
C SER A 15 10.54 20.90 -9.11
N THR A 16 10.81 20.51 -10.36
CA THR A 16 12.19 20.30 -10.85
C THR A 16 12.80 21.54 -11.49
N SER A 17 12.03 22.60 -11.72
CA SER A 17 12.43 23.80 -12.46
C SER A 17 13.03 23.49 -13.84
N LYS A 18 12.64 22.36 -14.44
CA LYS A 18 13.12 21.90 -15.75
C LYS A 18 11.94 21.42 -16.59
N PRO A 19 11.83 21.87 -17.85
CA PRO A 19 10.74 21.44 -18.71
C PRO A 19 10.87 19.96 -19.08
N ALA A 20 9.73 19.29 -19.13
CA ALA A 20 9.59 17.98 -19.74
C ALA A 20 9.76 18.13 -21.27
N ARG A 21 10.25 17.06 -21.91
CA ARG A 21 10.52 17.03 -23.34
C ARG A 21 9.67 15.97 -23.99
N LYS A 22 8.97 16.32 -25.07
CA LYS A 22 8.19 15.36 -25.85
C LYS A 22 9.12 14.27 -26.42
N HIS A 23 8.69 13.02 -26.32
CA HIS A 23 9.44 11.86 -26.81
C HIS A 23 8.47 10.75 -27.23
N GLY A 24 8.36 10.52 -28.54
CA GLY A 24 7.35 9.62 -29.10
C GLY A 24 5.93 10.08 -28.75
N SER A 25 5.13 9.14 -28.22
CA SER A 25 3.76 9.41 -27.75
C SER A 25 3.68 9.99 -26.32
N GLY A 26 4.82 10.17 -25.64
CA GLY A 26 4.86 10.66 -24.27
C GLY A 26 5.91 11.76 -24.06
N TYR A 27 6.42 11.81 -22.84
CA TYR A 27 7.36 12.82 -22.36
C TYR A 27 8.50 12.17 -21.57
N ARG A 28 9.64 12.83 -21.62
CA ARG A 28 10.77 12.58 -20.73
C ARG A 28 10.89 13.78 -19.79
N ALA A 29 10.98 13.52 -18.49
CA ALA A 29 11.13 14.53 -17.45
C ALA A 29 12.29 14.16 -16.51
N LEU A 30 12.73 15.12 -15.70
CA LEU A 30 13.59 14.81 -14.57
C LEU A 30 12.75 14.12 -13.49
N CYS A 31 13.30 13.12 -12.81
CA CYS A 31 12.56 12.47 -11.74
C CYS A 31 12.59 13.36 -10.48
N PRO A 32 11.44 13.86 -9.99
CA PRO A 32 11.42 14.76 -8.84
C PRO A 32 11.86 14.07 -7.54
N TYR A 33 11.65 12.76 -7.41
CA TYR A 33 11.94 12.03 -6.17
C TYR A 33 13.43 11.83 -5.88
N HIS A 34 14.21 11.34 -6.85
CA HIS A 34 15.66 11.16 -6.66
C HIS A 34 16.50 12.28 -7.28
N GLY A 35 15.87 13.22 -7.98
CA GLY A 35 16.55 14.33 -8.65
C GLY A 35 17.48 13.88 -9.79
N GLY A 36 18.54 14.66 -10.03
CA GLY A 36 19.61 14.35 -10.98
C GLY A 36 19.82 15.40 -12.06
N LYS A 37 20.52 15.02 -13.14
CA LYS A 37 20.84 15.91 -14.28
C LYS A 37 20.10 15.57 -15.56
N HIS A 38 19.65 14.33 -15.73
CA HIS A 38 19.10 13.80 -16.98
C HIS A 38 17.58 13.57 -16.89
N HIS A 39 16.91 13.61 -18.04
CA HIS A 39 15.48 13.30 -18.16
C HIS A 39 15.22 11.78 -18.07
N ASN A 40 15.34 11.26 -16.85
CA ASN A 40 15.32 9.83 -16.52
C ASN A 40 13.92 9.24 -16.30
N LEU A 41 12.90 10.09 -16.21
CA LEU A 41 11.52 9.70 -15.99
C LEU A 41 10.76 9.69 -17.34
N SER A 42 10.18 8.55 -17.68
CA SER A 42 9.21 8.43 -18.78
C SER A 42 7.81 8.67 -18.23
N ILE A 43 7.03 9.48 -18.95
CA ILE A 43 5.65 9.83 -18.61
C ILE A 43 4.82 9.72 -19.89
N SER A 44 3.75 8.94 -19.88
CA SER A 44 2.88 8.80 -21.04
C SER A 44 1.43 8.51 -20.64
N ASP A 45 0.48 8.88 -21.49
CA ASP A 45 -0.89 8.41 -21.35
C ASP A 45 -0.94 6.91 -21.67
N GLY A 46 -1.54 6.14 -20.76
CA GLY A 46 -2.09 4.82 -21.06
C GLY A 46 -3.62 4.89 -21.14
N ASP A 47 -4.27 3.73 -21.21
CA ASP A 47 -5.72 3.65 -21.45
C ASP A 47 -6.55 4.25 -20.30
N ASP A 48 -6.29 3.84 -19.06
CA ASP A 48 -7.06 4.28 -17.88
C ASP A 48 -6.28 5.20 -16.94
N ARG A 49 -4.96 5.32 -17.15
CA ARG A 49 -4.06 6.05 -16.27
C ARG A 49 -2.80 6.53 -16.97
N VAL A 50 -2.13 7.49 -16.34
CA VAL A 50 -0.79 7.92 -16.68
C VAL A 50 0.22 6.86 -16.23
N LEU A 51 1.16 6.55 -17.13
CA LEU A 51 2.25 5.62 -16.88
C LEU A 51 3.51 6.41 -16.51
N LEU A 52 4.09 6.08 -15.35
CA LEU A 52 5.32 6.66 -14.83
C LEU A 52 6.39 5.56 -14.73
N ARG A 53 7.55 5.77 -15.36
CA ARG A 53 8.68 4.85 -15.24
C ARG A 53 10.00 5.59 -15.10
N CYS A 54 10.66 5.39 -13.96
CA CYS A 54 12.02 5.85 -13.75
C CYS A 54 13.02 4.82 -14.31
N HIS A 55 13.93 5.27 -15.19
CA HIS A 55 14.95 4.42 -15.82
C HIS A 55 16.32 4.47 -15.13
N SER A 56 16.45 5.17 -14.01
CA SER A 56 17.70 5.27 -13.26
C SER A 56 17.62 4.49 -11.96
N ASN A 57 16.94 5.04 -10.95
CA ASN A 57 16.89 4.43 -9.61
C ASN A 57 15.64 3.57 -9.39
N HIS A 58 14.88 3.27 -10.46
CA HIS A 58 13.64 2.48 -10.38
C HIS A 58 12.66 2.96 -9.30
N CYS A 59 12.52 4.28 -9.17
CA CYS A 59 11.68 4.88 -8.14
C CYS A 59 10.22 4.44 -8.29
N ASP A 60 9.61 4.14 -7.15
CA ASP A 60 8.19 3.81 -7.07
C ASP A 60 7.33 5.00 -7.56
N PRO A 61 6.36 4.79 -8.47
CA PRO A 61 5.46 5.83 -8.94
C PRO A 61 4.75 6.60 -7.80
N LYS A 62 4.41 5.93 -6.69
CA LYS A 62 3.81 6.56 -5.52
C LYS A 62 4.75 7.60 -4.92
N ASN A 63 6.01 7.24 -4.70
CA ASN A 63 7.02 8.16 -4.16
C ASN A 63 7.29 9.34 -5.10
N ILE A 64 7.27 9.11 -6.42
CA ILE A 64 7.40 10.17 -7.43
C ILE A 64 6.27 11.19 -7.28
N LEU A 65 5.02 10.73 -7.21
CA LEU A 65 3.85 11.60 -7.09
C LEU A 65 3.81 12.33 -5.75
N GLU A 66 4.09 11.62 -4.65
CA GLU A 66 4.10 12.22 -3.31
C GLU A 66 5.17 13.31 -3.19
N SER A 67 6.32 13.17 -3.87
CA SER A 67 7.37 14.21 -3.90
C SER A 67 6.95 15.52 -4.58
N ILE A 68 5.88 15.49 -5.38
CA ILE A 68 5.30 16.65 -6.06
C ILE A 68 3.91 17.01 -5.52
N GLY A 69 3.54 16.49 -4.34
CA GLY A 69 2.28 16.80 -3.65
C GLY A 69 1.04 16.11 -4.24
N LEU A 70 1.22 15.09 -5.07
CA LEU A 70 0.14 14.29 -5.65
C LEU A 70 0.04 12.93 -4.97
N LYS A 71 -1.14 12.31 -5.04
CA LYS A 71 -1.39 10.95 -4.57
C LYS A 71 -1.30 9.96 -5.73
N ILE A 72 -1.09 8.70 -5.41
CA ILE A 72 -1.13 7.63 -6.42
C ILE A 72 -2.47 7.56 -7.16
N SER A 73 -3.57 8.00 -6.54
CA SER A 73 -4.89 8.09 -7.19
C SER A 73 -4.95 9.09 -8.33
N ASP A 74 -4.05 10.08 -8.37
CA ASP A 74 -4.12 11.19 -9.33
C ASP A 74 -3.57 10.80 -10.71
N ILE A 75 -3.02 9.59 -10.85
CA ILE A 75 -2.62 9.06 -12.17
C ILE A 75 -3.81 8.61 -13.01
N TYR A 76 -4.96 8.33 -12.40
CA TYR A 76 -6.10 7.77 -13.11
C TYR A 76 -6.89 8.86 -13.83
N HIS A 77 -7.31 8.58 -15.06
CA HIS A 77 -8.04 9.57 -15.88
C HIS A 77 -9.45 9.86 -15.35
N GLN A 78 -9.98 8.94 -14.55
CA GLN A 78 -11.30 9.06 -13.92
C GLN A 78 -11.17 8.81 -12.43
N ALA A 79 -11.75 9.72 -11.64
CA ALA A 79 -11.90 9.49 -10.21
C ALA A 79 -12.85 8.33 -9.96
N LEU A 80 -12.58 7.54 -8.91
CA LEU A 80 -13.51 6.51 -8.46
C LEU A 80 -14.86 7.15 -8.12
N THR A 81 -15.93 6.52 -8.58
CA THR A 81 -17.29 6.86 -8.13
C THR A 81 -17.41 6.63 -6.62
N LEU A 82 -18.37 7.28 -5.95
CA LEU A 82 -18.60 7.08 -4.51
C LEU A 82 -18.85 5.60 -4.14
N ALA A 83 -19.54 4.86 -5.01
CA ALA A 83 -19.75 3.42 -4.84
C ALA A 83 -18.44 2.63 -4.95
N GLN A 84 -17.60 2.93 -5.95
CA GLN A 84 -16.29 2.31 -6.10
C GLN A 84 -15.34 2.66 -4.95
N SER A 85 -15.32 3.92 -4.50
CA SER A 85 -14.49 4.38 -3.38
C SER A 85 -14.89 3.71 -2.06
N ARG A 86 -16.19 3.51 -1.82
CA ARG A 86 -16.69 2.75 -0.66
C ARG A 86 -16.23 1.30 -0.69
N ASN A 87 -16.25 0.65 -1.86
CA ASN A 87 -15.76 -0.73 -2.02
C ASN A 87 -14.21 -0.82 -2.01
N TYR A 88 -13.50 0.25 -2.39
CA TYR A 88 -12.03 0.29 -2.40
C TYR A 88 -11.44 0.44 -0.99
N LYS A 89 -12.16 1.08 -0.06
CA LYS A 89 -11.74 1.20 1.35
C LYS A 89 -11.67 -0.13 2.11
N SER A 90 -12.21 -1.22 1.57
CA SER A 90 -12.40 -2.48 2.32
C SER A 90 -11.52 -3.65 1.88
N ILE A 91 -10.51 -3.44 1.04
CA ILE A 91 -9.57 -4.52 0.69
C ILE A 91 -8.18 -4.14 1.20
N ALA A 92 -8.03 -4.11 2.53
CA ALA A 92 -6.71 -4.20 3.12
C ALA A 92 -6.08 -5.51 2.65
N THR A 93 -4.93 -5.44 1.99
CA THR A 93 -4.23 -6.62 1.50
C THR A 93 -3.82 -7.51 2.68
N ASP A 94 -3.67 -8.83 2.50
CA ASP A 94 -3.25 -9.75 3.58
C ASP A 94 -1.97 -9.26 4.29
N ARG A 95 -1.06 -8.64 3.52
CA ARG A 95 0.18 -8.04 4.03
C ARG A 95 -0.08 -6.84 4.95
N GLU A 96 -0.98 -5.94 4.55
CA GLU A 96 -1.32 -4.76 5.35
C GLU A 96 -2.05 -5.15 6.63
N ILE A 97 -3.00 -6.10 6.53
CA ILE A 97 -3.70 -6.65 7.70
C ILE A 97 -2.69 -7.28 8.66
N ARG A 98 -1.78 -8.13 8.16
CA ARG A 98 -0.77 -8.78 9.00
C ARG A 98 0.13 -7.76 9.69
N SER A 99 0.67 -6.81 8.94
CA SER A 99 1.51 -5.74 9.49
C SER A 99 0.78 -4.90 10.53
N SER A 100 -0.52 -4.69 10.37
CA SER A 100 -1.36 -3.93 11.31
C SER A 100 -1.82 -4.71 12.55
N LEU A 101 -1.53 -6.01 12.61
CA LEU A 101 -1.90 -6.87 13.74
C LEU A 101 -0.68 -7.45 14.47
N GLU A 102 0.52 -7.37 13.88
CA GLU A 102 1.73 -7.96 14.43
C GLU A 102 2.05 -7.43 15.85
N VAL A 103 1.96 -6.12 16.05
CA VAL A 103 2.28 -5.50 17.35
C VAL A 103 1.19 -5.81 18.37
N GLU A 104 -0.06 -5.75 17.95
CA GLU A 104 -1.27 -5.99 18.73
C GLU A 104 -1.29 -7.43 19.25
N ILE A 105 -0.93 -8.40 18.41
CA ILE A 105 -0.81 -9.81 18.77
C ILE A 105 0.30 -10.02 19.81
N ILE A 106 1.46 -9.36 19.66
CA ILE A 106 2.56 -9.45 20.63
C ILE A 106 2.13 -8.92 22.00
N ILE A 107 1.44 -7.77 22.05
CA ILE A 107 0.94 -7.16 23.29
C ILE A 107 -0.05 -8.11 23.98
N LEU A 108 -1.00 -8.67 23.23
CA LEU A 108 -1.97 -9.62 23.77
C LEU A 108 -1.30 -10.89 24.30
N PHE A 109 -0.30 -11.41 23.58
CA PHE A 109 0.44 -12.60 24.00
C PHE A 109 1.23 -12.35 25.28
N GLN A 110 1.94 -11.22 25.39
CA GLN A 110 2.67 -10.83 26.59
C GLN A 110 1.73 -10.71 27.81
N TRP A 111 0.58 -10.07 27.65
CA TRP A 111 -0.41 -9.94 28.71
C TRP A 111 -0.98 -11.29 29.16
N LEU A 112 -1.32 -12.17 28.20
CA LEU A 112 -1.81 -13.52 28.47
C LEU A 112 -0.77 -14.38 29.20
N SER A 113 0.49 -14.34 28.75
CA SER A 113 1.58 -15.08 29.37
C SER A 113 1.90 -14.57 30.78
N ALA A 114 1.85 -13.26 31.01
CA ALA A 114 2.07 -12.69 32.35
C ALA A 114 0.95 -13.07 33.33
N SER A 115 -0.30 -13.07 32.86
CA SER A 115 -1.49 -13.27 33.71
C SER A 115 -1.73 -14.72 34.12
N ASN A 116 -1.23 -15.69 33.35
CA ASN A 116 -1.57 -17.11 33.54
C ASN A 116 -0.40 -18.04 33.86
N LYS A 117 0.75 -17.51 34.31
CA LYS A 117 1.94 -18.32 34.65
C LYS A 117 1.68 -19.45 35.65
N VAL A 118 0.67 -19.32 36.51
CA VAL A 118 0.31 -20.33 37.52
C VAL A 118 -0.60 -21.42 36.94
N LEU A 119 -1.46 -21.07 35.98
CA LEU A 119 -2.46 -21.97 35.39
C LEU A 119 -1.88 -22.80 34.23
N PHE A 120 -0.88 -22.26 33.53
CA PHE A 120 -0.19 -22.95 32.44
C PHE A 120 1.33 -22.86 32.68
N PRO A 121 1.93 -23.88 33.31
CA PRO A 121 3.39 -23.98 33.41
C PRO A 121 3.99 -23.96 32.00
N CYS A 122 5.00 -23.12 31.77
CA CYS A 122 5.64 -22.99 30.46
C CYS A 122 6.80 -23.97 30.30
N ASP A 123 6.49 -25.20 29.89
CA ASP A 123 7.42 -26.11 29.22
C ASP A 123 7.42 -25.81 27.70
N GLU A 124 8.58 -25.48 27.12
CA GLU A 124 8.68 -24.80 25.81
C GLU A 124 7.96 -25.52 24.66
N GLU A 125 8.01 -26.85 24.62
CA GLU A 125 7.46 -27.65 23.53
C GLU A 125 5.96 -27.92 23.70
N VAL A 126 5.52 -28.34 24.90
CA VAL A 126 4.11 -28.61 25.23
C VAL A 126 3.28 -27.31 25.25
N SER A 127 3.88 -26.19 25.66
CA SER A 127 3.24 -24.88 25.63
C SER A 127 2.95 -24.42 24.20
N ARG A 128 3.86 -24.70 23.27
CA ARG A 128 3.70 -24.36 21.84
C ARG A 128 2.55 -25.14 21.22
N GLU A 129 2.44 -26.44 21.49
CA GLU A 129 1.36 -27.27 20.97
C GLU A 129 -0.02 -26.81 21.48
N ARG A 130 -0.15 -26.57 22.79
CA ARG A 130 -1.39 -26.09 23.40
C ARG A 130 -1.83 -24.73 22.83
N ALA A 131 -0.88 -23.81 22.63
CA ALA A 131 -1.15 -22.51 22.03
C ALA A 131 -1.64 -22.65 20.57
N MET A 132 -1.01 -23.53 19.79
CA MET A 132 -1.43 -23.81 18.41
C MET A 132 -2.84 -24.41 18.34
N GLU A 133 -3.20 -25.31 19.26
CA GLU A 133 -4.55 -25.85 19.35
C GLU A 133 -5.59 -24.81 19.77
N ALA A 134 -5.25 -23.94 20.72
CA ALA A 134 -6.12 -22.84 21.11
C ALA A 134 -6.37 -21.88 19.93
N PHE A 135 -5.31 -21.54 19.17
CA PHE A 135 -5.43 -20.69 18.00
C PHE A 135 -6.30 -21.32 16.90
N LYS A 136 -6.15 -22.63 16.64
CA LYS A 136 -7.03 -23.37 15.72
C LYS A 136 -8.49 -23.26 16.15
N ARG A 137 -8.79 -23.40 17.45
CA ARG A 137 -10.15 -23.29 17.99
C ARG A 137 -10.73 -21.89 17.81
N VAL A 138 -9.96 -20.85 18.12
CA VAL A 138 -10.36 -19.45 17.91
C VAL A 138 -10.63 -19.18 16.43
N LYS A 139 -9.71 -19.60 15.54
CA LYS A 139 -9.88 -19.46 14.08
C LYS A 139 -11.17 -20.11 13.60
N ASN A 140 -11.46 -21.33 14.03
CA ASN A 140 -12.67 -22.04 13.64
C ASN A 140 -13.94 -21.32 14.14
N GLY A 141 -13.94 -20.82 15.37
CA GLY A 141 -15.03 -20.03 15.91
C GLY A 141 -15.25 -18.72 15.14
N CYS A 142 -14.19 -17.97 14.88
CA CYS A 142 -14.25 -16.74 14.07
C CYS A 142 -14.80 -17.02 12.67
N ASN A 143 -14.32 -18.08 12.01
CA ASN A 143 -14.82 -18.48 10.69
C ASN A 143 -16.32 -18.77 10.72
N HIS A 144 -16.80 -19.53 11.71
CA HIS A 144 -18.22 -19.82 11.87
C HIS A 144 -19.06 -18.54 12.02
N TYR A 145 -18.65 -17.60 12.89
CA TYR A 145 -19.38 -16.34 13.06
C TYR A 145 -19.33 -15.44 11.82
N LEU A 146 -18.22 -15.45 11.08
CA LEU A 146 -18.10 -14.69 9.84
C LEU A 146 -18.98 -15.27 8.72
N THR A 147 -19.22 -16.58 8.70
CA THR A 147 -20.05 -17.22 7.67
C THR A 147 -21.52 -17.31 8.02
N GLU A 148 -21.86 -17.60 9.28
CA GLU A 148 -23.24 -17.89 9.71
C GLU A 148 -23.87 -16.75 10.51
N GLY A 149 -23.10 -15.74 10.92
CA GLY A 149 -23.56 -14.68 11.81
C GLY A 149 -23.72 -15.14 13.26
N ILE A 150 -24.05 -14.21 14.16
CA ILE A 150 -24.43 -14.53 15.54
C ILE A 150 -25.95 -14.74 15.54
N LYS A 151 -26.42 -15.90 16.03
CA LYS A 151 -27.84 -16.19 16.18
C LYS A 151 -28.49 -15.33 17.25
#